data_AF-A0A3E2CB44-F1
#
_entry.id   AF-A0A3E2CB44-F1
#
_cell.length_a   1.000
_cell.length_b   1.000
_cell.length_c   1.000
_cell.angle_alpha   90.00
_cell.angle_beta   90.00
_cell.angle_gamma   90.00
#
_symmetry.space_group_name_H-M   'P 1'
#
loop_
_entity.id
_entity.type
_entity.pdbx_description
1 polymer ?
#
loop_
_entity_poly.entity_id
_entity_poly.type
_entity_poly.pdbx_seq_one_letter_code
_entity_poly.pdbx_strand_id
1 'polypeptide(L)'
;AITLYAAQKQIAPEYAEAAAVDGASKTRIYWQITVPILAPQLTAITILSCIWDFNVFNQIWLLTQGGPRESTATVGVFTYKKAFINFSIGQGSAISVVTTLILFFATVYYIRRLLKNGDEL
;
A
#
# COMPACT_ATOMS: atom_id res chain seq x y z
N ALA A 1 -10.49 1.67 -6.77
CA ALA A 1 -11.34 1.52 -7.97
C ALA A 1 -11.72 2.87 -8.59
N ILE A 2 -12.36 3.78 -7.85
CA ILE A 2 -12.80 5.09 -8.36
C ILE A 2 -11.61 5.93 -8.87
N THR A 3 -10.52 6.00 -8.11
CA THR A 3 -9.32 6.77 -8.47
C THR A 3 -8.67 6.33 -9.78
N LEU A 4 -8.55 5.01 -10.00
CA LEU A 4 -7.96 4.48 -11.23
C LEU A 4 -8.86 4.71 -12.44
N TYR A 5 -10.18 4.58 -12.26
CA TYR A 5 -11.15 4.87 -13.31
C TYR A 5 -11.14 6.35 -13.71
N ALA A 6 -11.06 7.25 -12.72
CA ALA A 6 -10.91 8.68 -12.97
C ALA A 6 -9.61 9.00 -13.72
N ALA A 7 -8.50 8.36 -13.36
CA ALA A 7 -7.22 8.51 -14.05
C ALA A 7 -7.29 8.02 -15.51
N GLN A 8 -7.96 6.89 -15.77
CA GLN A 8 -8.15 6.39 -17.12
C GLN A 8 -8.99 7.35 -17.99
N LYS A 9 -9.98 8.04 -17.40
CA LYS A 9 -10.81 9.03 -18.10
C LYS A 9 -10.07 10.31 -18.49
N GLN A 10 -8.91 10.58 -17.88
CA GLN A 10 -8.07 11.73 -18.25
C GLN A 10 -7.21 11.45 -19.50
N ILE A 11 -7.10 10.20 -19.93
CA ILE A 11 -6.34 9.84 -21.14
C ILE A 11 -7.16 10.30 -22.35
N ALA A 12 -6.56 11.16 -23.19
CA ALA A 12 -7.20 11.62 -24.40
C ALA A 12 -7.54 10.45 -25.35
N PRO A 13 -8.75 10.40 -25.93
CA PRO A 13 -9.16 9.31 -26.81
C PRO A 13 -8.30 9.20 -28.08
N GLU A 14 -7.67 10.30 -28.48
CA GLU A 14 -6.77 10.41 -29.64
C GLU A 14 -5.65 9.37 -29.62
N TYR A 15 -5.11 9.03 -28.44
CA TYR A 15 -4.06 8.00 -28.32
C TYR A 15 -4.54 6.61 -28.75
N ALA A 16 -5.80 6.27 -28.44
CA ALA A 16 -6.38 4.99 -28.83
C ALA A 16 -6.78 4.99 -30.31
N GLU A 17 -7.25 6.13 -30.83
CA GLU A 17 -7.61 6.30 -32.24
C GLU A 17 -6.38 6.22 -33.16
N ALA A 18 -5.29 6.90 -32.80
CA ALA A 18 -4.03 6.81 -33.54
C ALA A 18 -3.48 5.38 -33.58
N ALA A 19 -3.47 4.69 -32.42
CA ALA A 19 -3.01 3.31 -32.36
C ALA A 19 -3.92 2.33 -33.13
N ALA A 20 -5.22 2.64 -33.25
CA ALA A 20 -6.15 1.86 -34.06
C ALA A 20 -5.89 2.06 -35.57
N VAL A 21 -5.54 3.27 -36.00
CA VAL A 21 -5.10 3.56 -37.37
C VAL A 21 -3.79 2.82 -37.69
N ASP A 22 -2.89 2.69 -36.72
CA ASP A 22 -1.65 1.90 -36.82
C ASP A 22 -1.87 0.37 -36.75
N GLY A 23 -3.13 -0.10 -36.72
CA GLY A 23 -3.47 -1.53 -36.72
C GLY A 23 -3.21 -2.24 -35.38
N ALA A 24 -3.08 -1.52 -34.27
CA ALA A 24 -2.91 -2.14 -32.95
C ALA A 24 -4.22 -2.79 -32.45
N SER A 25 -4.11 -4.01 -31.91
CA SER A 25 -5.24 -4.67 -31.25
C SER A 25 -5.58 -4.00 -29.92
N LYS A 26 -6.85 -4.11 -29.46
CA LYS A 26 -7.31 -3.51 -28.19
C LYS A 26 -6.46 -3.91 -26.98
N THR A 27 -6.01 -5.16 -26.93
CA THR A 27 -5.12 -5.68 -25.87
C THR A 27 -3.74 -5.02 -25.92
N ARG A 28 -3.20 -4.80 -27.14
CA ARG A 28 -1.92 -4.12 -27.34
C ARG A 28 -2.01 -2.66 -26.90
N ILE A 29 -3.09 -1.96 -27.27
CA ILE A 29 -3.35 -0.57 -26.85
C ILE A 29 -3.41 -0.47 -25.32
N TYR A 30 -4.11 -1.40 -24.66
CA TYR A 30 -4.20 -1.39 -23.19
C TYR A 30 -2.83 -1.53 -22.51
N TRP A 31 -2.05 -2.55 -22.87
CA TRP A 31 -0.78 -2.83 -22.19
C TRP A 31 0.38 -1.92 -22.62
N GLN A 32 0.39 -1.42 -23.86
CA GLN A 32 1.50 -0.61 -24.39
C GLN A 32 1.25 0.89 -24.29
N ILE A 33 0.01 1.34 -24.16
CA ILE A 33 -0.34 2.77 -24.13
C ILE A 33 -1.03 3.10 -22.81
N THR A 34 -2.15 2.46 -22.50
CA THR A 34 -2.94 2.82 -21.31
C THR A 34 -2.19 2.53 -19.99
N VAL A 35 -1.59 1.34 -19.84
CA VAL A 35 -0.88 0.95 -18.61
C VAL A 35 0.36 1.81 -18.35
N PRO A 36 1.25 2.08 -19.34
CA PRO A 36 2.41 2.96 -19.13
C PRO A 36 2.03 4.39 -18.78
N ILE A 37 0.98 4.94 -19.40
CA ILE A 37 0.47 6.28 -19.06
C ILE A 37 -0.04 6.33 -17.62
N LEU A 38 -0.70 5.27 -17.15
CA LEU A 38 -1.20 5.16 -15.78
C LEU A 38 -0.14 4.71 -14.76
N ALA A 39 1.09 4.37 -15.20
CA ALA A 39 2.10 3.75 -14.34
C ALA A 39 2.46 4.61 -13.10
N PRO A 40 2.61 5.94 -13.19
CA PRO A 40 2.90 6.76 -12.00
C PRO A 40 1.77 6.69 -10.96
N GLN A 41 0.51 6.78 -11.40
CA GLN A 41 -0.65 6.69 -10.53
C GLN A 41 -0.84 5.29 -9.96
N LEU A 42 -0.66 4.24 -10.77
CA LEU A 42 -0.72 2.85 -10.31
C LEU A 42 0.35 2.61 -9.23
N THR A 43 1.56 3.10 -9.44
CA THR A 43 2.66 2.97 -8.47
C THR A 43 2.29 3.65 -7.15
N ALA A 44 1.80 4.89 -7.20
CA ALA A 44 1.38 5.62 -6.00
C ALA A 44 0.23 4.91 -5.26
N ILE A 45 -0.80 4.46 -5.98
CA ILE A 45 -1.95 3.75 -5.39
C ILE A 45 -1.50 2.43 -4.76
N THR A 46 -0.66 1.63 -5.44
CA THR A 46 -0.16 0.37 -4.90
C THR A 46 0.65 0.57 -3.63
N ILE A 47 1.55 1.56 -3.60
CA ILE A 47 2.34 1.87 -2.40
C ILE A 47 1.42 2.27 -1.25
N LEU A 48 0.46 3.17 -1.51
CA LEU A 48 -0.51 3.59 -0.51
C LEU A 48 -1.33 2.40 -0.01
N SER A 49 -1.88 1.58 -0.90
CA SER A 49 -2.63 0.37 -0.54
C SER A 49 -1.81 -0.57 0.35
N CYS A 50 -0.55 -0.83 0.01
CA CYS A 50 0.33 -1.61 0.88
C CYS A 50 0.45 -0.99 2.28
N ILE A 51 0.67 0.34 2.39
CA ILE A 51 0.76 1.04 3.68
C ILE A 51 -0.53 0.86 4.51
N TRP A 52 -1.69 0.98 3.87
CA TRP A 52 -2.98 0.79 4.54
C TRP A 52 -3.16 -0.66 5.01
N ASP A 53 -2.80 -1.64 4.17
CA ASP A 53 -2.90 -3.06 4.49
C ASP A 53 -1.99 -3.45 5.66
N PHE A 54 -0.80 -2.85 5.79
CA PHE A 54 0.07 -3.07 6.95
C PHE A 54 -0.54 -2.57 8.27
N ASN A 55 -1.47 -1.61 8.22
CA ASN A 55 -2.14 -1.05 9.41
C ASN A 55 -3.49 -1.71 9.71
N VAL A 56 -3.86 -2.78 9.00
CA VAL A 56 -5.12 -3.50 9.23
C VAL A 56 -5.06 -4.30 10.53
N PHE A 57 -5.51 -3.67 11.62
CA PHE A 57 -5.70 -4.33 12.92
C PHE A 57 -7.10 -4.94 13.04
N ASN A 58 -8.15 -4.12 12.86
CA ASN A 58 -9.53 -4.51 13.16
C ASN A 58 -10.00 -5.71 12.35
N GLN A 59 -9.69 -5.77 11.06
CA GLN A 59 -10.15 -6.86 10.20
C GLN A 59 -9.52 -8.21 10.58
N ILE A 60 -8.23 -8.24 10.88
CA ILE A 60 -7.55 -9.46 11.35
C ILE A 60 -8.07 -9.86 12.73
N TRP A 61 -8.27 -8.87 13.62
CA TRP A 61 -8.84 -9.13 14.93
C TRP A 61 -10.24 -9.75 14.85
N LEU A 62 -11.12 -9.20 14.02
CA LEU A 62 -12.50 -9.67 13.92
C LEU A 62 -12.63 -11.04 13.24
N LEU A 63 -11.82 -11.32 12.21
CA LEU A 63 -11.95 -12.54 11.41
C LEU A 63 -11.20 -13.74 12.01
N THR A 64 -9.95 -13.55 12.44
CA THR A 64 -9.07 -14.67 12.82
C THR A 64 -8.47 -14.50 14.20
N GLN A 65 -8.52 -13.29 14.79
CA GLN A 65 -7.79 -12.94 16.02
C GLN A 65 -6.30 -13.32 15.94
N GLY A 66 -5.72 -13.31 14.73
CA GLY A 66 -4.35 -13.74 14.47
C GLY A 66 -4.13 -15.26 14.33
N GLY A 67 -5.17 -16.09 14.39
CA GLY A 67 -5.05 -17.55 14.33
C GLY A 67 -4.85 -18.16 12.93
N PRO A 68 -4.59 -19.48 12.86
CA PRO A 68 -4.25 -20.38 13.97
C PRO A 68 -2.80 -20.21 14.48
N ARG A 69 -2.58 -20.31 15.80
CA ARG A 69 -1.26 -20.17 16.46
C ARG A 69 -0.49 -18.89 16.08
N GLU A 70 -1.16 -17.74 16.05
CA GLU A 70 -0.57 -16.44 15.66
C GLU A 70 -0.09 -16.35 14.19
N SER A 71 -0.41 -17.31 13.32
CA SER A 71 0.10 -17.33 11.94
C SER A 71 -0.39 -16.14 11.08
N THR A 72 -1.52 -15.54 11.45
CA THR A 72 -2.07 -14.35 10.75
C THR A 72 -1.95 -13.09 11.60
N ALA A 73 -1.26 -13.16 12.74
CA ALA A 73 -1.14 -12.02 13.65
C ALA A 73 -0.15 -10.98 13.09
N THR A 74 -0.66 -9.78 12.78
CA THR A 74 0.20 -8.62 12.56
C THR A 74 0.79 -8.13 13.88
N VAL A 75 1.82 -7.29 13.82
CA VAL A 75 2.50 -6.74 15.00
C VAL A 75 1.50 -6.09 15.98
N GLY A 76 0.49 -5.38 15.45
CA GLY A 76 -0.58 -4.79 16.25
C GLY A 76 -1.40 -5.86 17.00
N VAL A 77 -1.88 -6.88 16.28
CA VAL A 77 -2.66 -7.99 16.86
C VAL A 77 -1.85 -8.76 17.90
N PHE A 78 -0.58 -9.06 17.59
CA PHE A 78 0.30 -9.78 18.49
C PHE A 78 0.56 -9.01 19.80
N THR A 79 0.84 -7.71 19.69
CA THR A 79 1.03 -6.83 20.86
C THR A 79 -0.22 -6.78 21.72
N TYR A 80 -1.40 -6.62 21.08
CA TYR A 80 -2.68 -6.58 21.78
C TYR A 80 -2.94 -7.88 22.57
N LYS A 81 -2.71 -9.05 21.97
CA LYS A 81 -2.86 -10.34 22.67
C LYS A 81 -1.89 -10.48 23.85
N LYS A 82 -0.65 -10.02 23.70
CA LYS A 82 0.33 -10.06 24.80
C LYS A 82 -0.03 -9.12 25.95
N ALA A 83 -0.43 -7.89 25.64
CA ALA A 83 -0.77 -6.90 26.65
C ALA A 83 -2.09 -7.19 27.37
N PHE A 84 -3.14 -7.49 26.62
CA PHE A 84 -4.52 -7.50 27.14
C PHE A 84 -5.13 -8.90 27.31
N ILE A 85 -4.69 -9.93 26.55
CA ILE A 85 -5.19 -11.31 26.74
C ILE A 85 -4.30 -12.08 27.72
N ASN A 86 -2.98 -12.06 27.50
CA ASN A 86 -2.03 -12.78 28.35
C ASN A 86 -1.66 -12.01 29.63
N PHE A 87 -2.28 -10.84 29.86
CA PHE A 87 -2.00 -9.91 30.97
C PHE A 87 -0.50 -9.61 31.17
N SER A 88 0.31 -9.78 30.13
CA SER A 88 1.76 -9.61 30.14
C SER A 88 2.09 -8.20 29.66
N ILE A 89 1.64 -7.21 30.43
CA ILE A 89 1.72 -5.79 30.06
C ILE A 89 3.17 -5.38 29.78
N GLY A 90 4.14 -5.84 30.59
CA GLY A 90 5.56 -5.55 30.37
C GLY A 90 6.09 -6.04 29.01
N GLN A 91 5.67 -7.24 28.56
CA GLN A 91 6.02 -7.75 27.23
C GLN A 91 5.32 -6.93 26.13
N GLY A 92 4.03 -6.63 26.32
CA GLY A 92 3.27 -5.81 25.38
C GLY A 92 3.89 -4.42 25.18
N SER A 93 4.23 -3.74 26.28
CA SER A 93 4.90 -2.44 26.25
C SER A 93 6.26 -2.48 25.56
N ALA A 94 7.08 -3.51 25.82
CA ALA A 94 8.37 -3.65 25.15
C ALA A 94 8.21 -3.82 23.62
N ILE A 95 7.25 -4.65 23.19
CA ILE A 95 6.95 -4.84 21.76
C ILE A 95 6.45 -3.54 21.12
N SER A 96 5.57 -2.79 21.80
CA SER A 96 5.09 -1.49 21.33
C SER A 96 6.23 -0.50 21.14
N VAL A 97 7.13 -0.36 22.12
CA VAL A 97 8.27 0.58 22.04
C VAL A 97 9.19 0.22 20.88
N VAL A 98 9.54 -1.06 20.73
CA VAL A 98 10.38 -1.53 19.61
C VAL A 98 9.71 -1.24 18.27
N THR A 99 8.41 -1.53 18.15
CA THR A 99 7.64 -1.28 16.92
C THR A 99 7.59 0.22 16.60
N THR A 100 7.35 1.07 17.60
CA THR A 100 7.36 2.53 17.44
C THR A 100 8.72 3.03 16.95
N LEU A 101 9.83 2.52 17.48
CA LEU A 101 11.17 2.91 17.02
C LEU A 101 11.39 2.51 15.56
N ILE A 102 11.02 1.27 15.17
CA ILE A 102 11.14 0.80 13.79
C ILE A 102 10.34 1.70 12.84
N LEU A 103 9.07 1.99 13.17
CA LEU A 103 8.21 2.85 12.36
C LEU A 103 8.71 4.30 12.32
N PHE A 104 9.26 4.81 13.42
CA PHE A 104 9.84 6.14 13.48
C PHE A 104 11.03 6.27 12.52
N PHE A 105 11.99 5.33 12.56
CA PHE A 105 13.12 5.32 11.65
C PHE A 105 12.69 5.14 10.19
N ALA A 106 11.73 4.26 9.92
CA ALA A 106 11.18 4.07 8.56
C ALA A 106 10.51 5.36 8.04
N THR A 107 9.76 6.06 8.88
CA THR A 107 9.10 7.33 8.55
C THR A 107 10.14 8.42 8.28
N VAL A 108 11.15 8.56 9.13
CA VAL A 108 12.24 9.51 8.93
C VAL A 108 12.99 9.23 7.62
N TYR A 109 13.25 7.95 7.31
CA TYR A 109 13.88 7.55 6.05
C TYR A 109 13.00 7.91 4.85
N TYR A 110 11.70 7.61 4.90
CA TYR A 110 10.74 7.93 3.84
C TYR A 110 10.67 9.44 3.58
N ILE A 111 10.52 10.25 4.64
CA ILE A 111 10.46 11.72 4.52
C ILE A 111 11.77 12.27 3.95
N ARG A 112 12.92 11.77 4.40
CA ARG A 112 14.22 12.18 3.84
C ARG A 112 14.35 11.87 2.35
N ARG A 113 13.86 10.72 1.90
CA ARG A 113 13.87 10.34 0.48
C ARG A 113 12.89 11.18 -0.34
N LEU A 114 11.72 11.48 0.21
CA LEU A 114 10.71 12.32 -0.44
C LEU A 114 11.21 13.76 -0.60
N LEU A 115 11.81 14.34 0.43
CA LEU A 115 12.40 15.69 0.36
C LEU A 115 13.55 15.74 -0.64
N LYS A 116 14.43 14.72 -0.68
CA LYS A 116 15.54 14.66 -1.64
C LYS A 116 15.08 14.52 -3.09
N ASN A 117 13.97 13.81 -3.32
CA ASN A 117 13.38 13.64 -4.66
C ASN A 117 12.46 14.80 -5.05
N GLY A 118 12.03 15.62 -4.08
CA GLY A 118 11.24 16.84 -4.32
C GLY A 118 12.05 17.99 -4.91
N ASP A 119 13.39 17.89 -4.91
CA ASP A 119 14.31 18.81 -5.59
C ASP A 119 14.48 18.48 -7.10
N GLU A 120 13.87 17.40 -7.60
CA GLU A 120 13.93 16.96 -9.01
C GLU A 120 12.60 17.10 -9.79
N LEU A 121 11.60 17.82 -9.24
CA LEU A 121 10.36 18.22 -9.94
C LEU A 121 10.34 19.74 -10.17
#